data_AF-A0A2M9XSV3-F1
#
_entry.id   AF-A0A2M9XSV3-F1
#
_cell.length_a   1.000
_cell.length_b   1.000
_cell.length_c   1.000
_cell.angle_alpha   90.00
_cell.angle_beta   90.00
_cell.angle_gamma   90.00
#
_symmetry.space_group_name_H-M   'P 1'
#
loop_
_entity.id
_entity.type
_entity.pdbx_description
1 polymer ?
#
loop_
_entity_poly.entity_id
_entity_poly.type
_entity_poly.pdbx_seq_one_letter_code
_entity_poly.pdbx_strand_id
1 'polypeptide(L)'
;MLTYIRENRRYVFLLLAVWVLAAAWILPNRYKLLSKLALMIQPPGYDPKTAGEFIEKGDSILQTEVAYQDQGERIPDLNVMREACLYYYSLSERDSVLYRPSWTDSMSVWRFKESGMSEESGEKKLSSKTKSRSPLTGSFNPGEYWRITSPNVLEALDFYKRALNFSGPDFSVPKKIEKTALAVCRPEEVLLAYADYIRNTEEAVRVAMEKIKKPKSFFSCGSDDQPQNVLTEKQNQMRVWSQIKSNSFTIDSERNIKVNANDFKKALNLLAFGIYRTGLNSISPLEADGILEKLLFFSDPGTVEYDELLMKRGLLNYQLGKRDPMFFNKAIFYFREAAKSDLLDKGSVFESRLMTVRSEIRKGQLDNALLELQQLETELYTIDKAYRVTGSGRSDLVEDRKKLLRYVLRKKGRYEEADELYVEEDSLF
;
A
#
# COMPACT_ATOMS: atom_id res chain seq x y z
N MET A 1 -14.89 48.84 -40.69
CA MET A 1 -14.86 47.46 -40.13
C MET A 1 -15.61 46.46 -40.98
N LEU A 2 -16.88 46.68 -41.33
CA LEU A 2 -17.68 45.76 -42.17
C LEU A 2 -17.16 45.56 -43.61
N THR A 3 -16.46 46.55 -44.17
CA THR A 3 -15.83 46.46 -45.50
C THR A 3 -14.60 45.55 -45.51
N TYR A 4 -13.78 45.58 -44.44
CA TYR A 4 -12.58 44.74 -44.28
C TYR A 4 -12.92 43.25 -44.16
N ILE A 5 -14.06 42.94 -43.55
CA ILE A 5 -14.59 41.56 -43.43
C ILE A 5 -15.09 41.05 -44.80
N ARG A 6 -15.53 41.95 -45.69
CA ARG A 6 -16.07 41.59 -47.01
C ARG A 6 -14.97 41.24 -48.01
N GLU A 7 -13.85 41.96 -48.00
CA GLU A 7 -12.67 41.67 -48.85
C GLU A 7 -11.90 40.44 -48.37
N ASN A 8 -11.74 40.26 -47.05
CA ASN A 8 -11.01 39.12 -46.48
C ASN A 8 -11.92 37.98 -46.02
N ARG A 9 -13.12 37.84 -46.62
CA ARG A 9 -14.12 36.83 -46.23
C ARG A 9 -13.53 35.42 -46.17
N ARG A 10 -12.71 35.03 -47.15
CA ARG A 10 -12.04 33.71 -47.16
C ARG A 10 -11.13 33.52 -45.96
N TYR A 11 -10.34 34.52 -45.58
CA TYR A 11 -9.46 34.48 -44.41
C TYR A 11 -10.24 34.43 -43.10
N VAL A 12 -11.32 35.21 -42.98
CA VAL A 12 -12.17 35.21 -41.78
C VAL A 12 -12.86 33.84 -41.62
N PHE A 13 -13.37 33.24 -42.69
CA PHE A 13 -13.95 31.89 -42.66
C PHE A 13 -12.92 30.81 -42.37
N LEU A 14 -11.70 30.90 -42.93
CA LEU A 14 -10.60 29.98 -42.62
C LEU A 14 -10.19 30.09 -41.15
N LEU A 15 -10.10 31.31 -40.62
CA LEU A 15 -9.74 31.55 -39.23
C LEU A 15 -10.84 31.04 -38.29
N LEU A 16 -12.12 31.25 -38.63
CA LEU A 16 -13.24 30.63 -37.92
C LEU A 16 -13.23 29.11 -37.99
N ALA A 17 -12.95 28.52 -39.16
CA ALA A 17 -12.87 27.07 -39.32
C ALA A 17 -11.71 26.47 -38.53
N VAL A 18 -10.54 27.12 -38.53
CA VAL A 18 -9.38 26.75 -37.71
C VAL A 18 -9.73 26.88 -36.23
N TRP A 19 -10.42 27.94 -35.81
CA TRP A 19 -10.86 28.10 -34.42
C TRP A 19 -11.89 27.06 -34.00
N VAL A 20 -12.83 26.68 -34.88
CA VAL A 20 -13.84 25.66 -34.60
C VAL A 20 -13.21 24.28 -34.55
N LEU A 21 -12.30 23.94 -35.47
CA LEU A 21 -11.55 22.68 -35.45
C LEU A 21 -10.60 22.61 -34.25
N ALA A 22 -9.89 23.70 -33.94
CA ALA A 22 -9.05 23.81 -32.77
C ALA A 22 -9.88 23.70 -31.48
N ALA A 23 -11.03 24.37 -31.39
CA ALA A 23 -11.93 24.24 -30.24
C ALA A 23 -12.47 22.82 -30.10
N ALA A 24 -12.95 22.22 -31.18
CA ALA A 24 -13.48 20.85 -31.19
C ALA A 24 -12.41 19.80 -30.85
N TRP A 25 -11.13 20.07 -31.11
CA TRP A 25 -10.04 19.13 -30.80
C TRP A 25 -9.36 19.41 -29.46
N ILE A 26 -9.18 20.68 -29.09
CA ILE A 26 -8.50 21.14 -27.87
C ILE A 26 -9.44 21.07 -26.67
N LEU A 27 -10.71 21.50 -26.76
CA LEU A 27 -11.63 21.47 -25.61
C LEU A 27 -11.84 20.08 -25.00
N PRO A 28 -12.08 19.00 -25.78
CA PRO A 28 -12.21 17.67 -25.20
C PRO A 28 -10.89 17.13 -24.66
N ASN A 29 -9.76 17.53 -25.25
CA ASN A 29 -8.42 17.07 -24.83
C ASN A 29 -7.70 18.04 -23.89
N ARG A 30 -8.36 19.11 -23.42
CA ARG A 30 -7.69 20.22 -22.73
C ARG A 30 -6.92 19.77 -21.51
N TYR A 31 -7.50 18.87 -20.71
CA TYR A 31 -6.85 18.35 -19.51
C TYR A 31 -5.64 17.50 -19.85
N LYS A 32 -5.68 16.71 -20.93
CA LYS A 32 -4.54 15.89 -21.39
C LYS A 32 -3.42 16.73 -21.98
N LEU A 33 -3.77 17.80 -22.71
CA LEU A 33 -2.80 18.75 -23.26
C LEU A 33 -2.15 19.58 -22.15
N LEU A 34 -2.96 20.11 -21.23
CA LEU A 34 -2.48 20.85 -20.07
C LEU A 34 -1.67 19.96 -19.13
N SER A 35 -2.05 18.70 -18.92
CA SER A 35 -1.26 17.77 -18.11
C SER A 35 0.08 17.45 -18.79
N LYS A 36 0.10 17.23 -20.11
CA LYS A 36 1.36 17.04 -20.86
C LYS A 36 2.25 18.27 -20.82
N LEU A 37 1.67 19.46 -20.97
CA LEU A 37 2.40 20.73 -20.84
C LEU A 37 2.92 20.92 -19.42
N ALA A 38 2.11 20.64 -18.40
CA ALA A 38 2.52 20.72 -17.00
C ALA A 38 3.68 19.75 -16.70
N LEU A 39 3.61 18.51 -17.16
CA LEU A 39 4.69 17.52 -17.04
C LEU A 39 5.95 17.93 -17.81
N MET A 40 5.81 18.69 -18.90
CA MET A 40 6.93 19.21 -19.68
C MET A 40 7.59 20.43 -19.02
N ILE A 41 6.79 21.28 -18.36
CA ILE A 41 7.26 22.50 -17.68
C ILE A 41 7.86 22.15 -16.30
N GLN A 42 7.21 21.25 -15.56
CA GLN A 42 7.63 20.77 -14.25
C GLN A 42 7.50 19.24 -14.22
N PRO A 43 8.52 18.50 -14.68
CA PRO A 43 8.51 17.06 -14.54
C PRO A 43 8.49 16.68 -13.06
N PRO A 44 7.75 15.62 -12.67
CA PRO A 44 7.80 15.11 -11.31
C PRO A 44 9.24 14.68 -11.01
N GLY A 45 9.70 15.02 -9.81
CA GLY A 45 11.09 14.86 -9.42
C GLY A 45 11.36 15.59 -8.12
N TYR A 46 12.52 15.32 -7.52
CA TYR A 46 12.85 15.94 -6.25
C TYR A 46 13.11 17.44 -6.39
N ASP A 47 12.18 18.25 -5.89
CA ASP A 47 12.32 19.70 -5.75
C ASP A 47 11.72 20.17 -4.41
N PRO A 48 12.56 20.39 -3.39
CA PRO A 48 12.08 20.74 -2.05
C PRO A 48 11.44 22.13 -1.98
N LYS A 49 11.72 23.05 -2.93
CA LYS A 49 11.14 24.40 -2.90
C LYS A 49 9.66 24.36 -3.27
N THR A 50 9.34 23.74 -4.40
CA THR A 50 7.96 23.58 -4.86
C THR A 50 7.14 22.72 -3.91
N ALA A 51 7.74 21.67 -3.32
CA ALA A 51 7.11 20.91 -2.24
C ALA A 51 6.72 21.81 -1.06
N GLY A 52 7.64 22.67 -0.59
CA GLY A 52 7.41 23.64 0.48
C GLY A 52 6.23 24.59 0.18
N GLU A 53 6.19 25.17 -1.02
CA GLU A 53 5.11 26.08 -1.43
C GLU A 53 3.72 25.42 -1.40
N PHE A 54 3.63 24.14 -1.81
CA PHE A 54 2.37 23.40 -1.74
C PHE A 54 1.98 23.05 -0.30
N ILE A 55 2.96 22.72 0.54
CA ILE A 55 2.73 22.46 1.96
C ILE A 55 2.22 23.71 2.67
N GLU A 56 2.85 24.87 2.43
CA GLU A 56 2.44 26.15 3.01
C GLU A 56 1.01 26.54 2.57
N LYS A 57 0.66 26.32 1.30
CA LYS A 57 -0.72 26.52 0.81
C LYS A 57 -1.70 25.59 1.53
N GLY A 58 -1.39 24.31 1.66
CA GLY A 58 -2.24 23.35 2.40
C GLY A 58 -2.42 23.76 3.87
N ASP A 59 -1.33 24.16 4.53
CA ASP A 59 -1.37 24.62 5.93
C ASP A 59 -2.21 25.90 6.09
N SER A 60 -2.11 26.85 5.16
CA SER A 60 -2.89 28.09 5.19
C SER A 60 -4.41 27.84 5.07
N ILE A 61 -4.80 26.86 4.25
CA ILE A 61 -6.21 26.48 4.08
C ILE A 61 -6.74 25.81 5.36
N LEU A 62 -5.95 24.97 6.01
CA LEU A 62 -6.33 24.36 7.28
C LEU A 62 -6.42 25.37 8.43
N GLN A 63 -5.69 26.48 8.36
CA GLN A 63 -5.76 27.56 9.35
C GLN A 63 -6.93 28.52 9.09
N THR A 64 -7.64 28.38 7.97
CA THR A 64 -8.76 29.25 7.63
C THR A 64 -9.94 28.92 8.55
N GLU A 65 -10.38 29.92 9.31
CA GLU A 65 -11.51 29.76 10.23
C GLU A 65 -12.81 29.56 9.46
N VAL A 66 -13.63 28.63 9.93
CA VAL A 66 -14.93 28.33 9.33
C VAL A 66 -16.01 28.65 10.34
N ALA A 67 -17.00 29.44 9.91
CA ALA A 67 -18.16 29.77 10.74
C ALA A 67 -19.04 28.52 10.93
N TYR A 68 -19.22 28.10 12.18
CA TYR A 68 -20.08 26.97 12.53
C TYR A 68 -21.19 27.40 13.50
N GLN A 69 -22.41 27.55 12.96
CA GLN A 69 -23.60 27.93 13.73
C GLN A 69 -23.35 29.11 14.70
N ASP A 70 -24.05 29.14 15.83
CA ASP A 70 -23.90 30.13 16.91
C ASP A 70 -22.63 29.92 17.77
N GLN A 71 -21.74 28.97 17.40
CA GLN A 71 -20.53 28.64 18.16
C GLN A 71 -19.28 29.44 17.73
N GLY A 72 -19.42 30.32 16.73
CA GLY A 72 -18.38 31.21 16.23
C GLY A 72 -17.51 30.62 15.12
N GLU A 73 -16.51 31.41 14.70
CA GLU A 73 -15.47 31.00 13.75
C GLU A 73 -14.46 30.07 14.47
N ARG A 74 -14.21 28.89 13.90
CA ARG A 74 -13.25 27.93 14.46
C ARG A 74 -12.36 27.35 13.37
N ILE A 75 -11.11 27.08 13.74
CA ILE A 75 -10.17 26.32 12.92
C ILE A 75 -10.65 24.86 12.87
N PRO A 76 -10.68 24.21 11.69
CA PRO A 76 -11.03 22.81 11.55
C PRO A 76 -10.16 21.88 12.42
N ASP A 77 -10.76 21.26 13.43
CA ASP A 77 -10.10 20.22 14.23
C ASP A 77 -10.17 18.85 13.52
N LEU A 78 -9.02 18.43 12.98
CA LEU A 78 -8.85 17.15 12.28
C LEU A 78 -9.09 15.92 13.18
N ASN A 79 -8.82 16.02 14.49
CA ASN A 79 -9.01 14.90 15.41
C ASN A 79 -10.50 14.64 15.64
N VAL A 80 -11.28 15.70 15.84
CA VAL A 80 -12.75 15.61 15.96
C VAL A 80 -13.37 15.03 14.69
N MET A 81 -12.90 15.45 13.52
CA MET A 81 -13.36 14.88 12.24
C MET A 81 -13.00 13.39 12.10
N ARG A 82 -11.78 13.00 12.51
CA ARG A 82 -11.34 11.61 12.50
C ARG A 82 -12.17 10.74 13.46
N GLU A 83 -12.44 11.21 14.67
CA GLU A 83 -13.28 10.50 15.63
C GLU A 83 -14.70 10.32 15.11
N ALA A 84 -15.25 11.33 14.43
CA ALA A 84 -16.52 11.21 13.72
C ALA A 84 -16.46 10.11 12.65
N CYS A 85 -15.41 10.07 11.81
CA CYS A 85 -15.22 9.01 10.83
C CYS A 85 -15.18 7.61 11.47
N LEU A 86 -14.43 7.43 12.56
CA LEU A 86 -14.33 6.15 13.26
C LEU A 86 -15.67 5.74 13.90
N TYR A 87 -16.39 6.69 14.48
CA TYR A 87 -17.71 6.49 15.04
C TYR A 87 -18.69 6.00 13.96
N TYR A 88 -18.79 6.69 12.83
CA TYR A 88 -19.70 6.28 11.75
C TYR A 88 -19.27 4.98 11.05
N TYR A 89 -17.96 4.72 10.94
CA TYR A 89 -17.44 3.43 10.46
C TYR A 89 -17.81 2.28 11.40
N SER A 90 -17.86 2.52 12.72
CA SER A 90 -18.31 1.53 13.70
C SER A 90 -19.82 1.28 13.68
N LEU A 91 -20.60 2.23 13.14
CA LEU A 91 -22.07 2.19 13.09
C LEU A 91 -22.64 1.60 11.80
N SER A 92 -21.88 1.63 10.70
CA SER A 92 -22.34 1.23 9.36
C SER A 92 -21.24 0.48 8.59
N GLU A 93 -21.61 -0.61 7.92
CA GLU A 93 -20.72 -1.27 6.94
C GLU A 93 -20.57 -0.48 5.61
N ARG A 94 -21.11 0.74 5.51
CA ARG A 94 -20.84 1.81 4.53
C ARG A 94 -22.00 2.81 4.57
N ASP A 95 -21.79 3.99 5.15
CA ASP A 95 -22.76 5.10 5.08
C ASP A 95 -22.46 6.01 3.89
N SER A 96 -23.47 6.30 3.08
CA SER A 96 -23.40 7.16 1.88
C SER A 96 -23.23 8.64 2.20
N VAL A 97 -23.35 9.05 3.47
CA VAL A 97 -23.23 10.45 3.91
C VAL A 97 -21.76 10.90 3.95
N LEU A 98 -20.82 9.98 4.18
CA LEU A 98 -19.39 10.29 4.37
C LEU A 98 -18.52 10.06 3.13
N TYR A 99 -19.07 9.40 2.11
CA TYR A 99 -18.35 9.15 0.86
C TYR A 99 -18.81 10.12 -0.23
N ARG A 100 -18.18 11.30 -0.30
CA ARG A 100 -18.17 12.05 -1.58
C ARG A 100 -17.12 11.39 -2.48
N PRO A 101 -17.49 10.76 -3.60
CA PRO A 101 -16.53 10.13 -4.51
C PRO A 101 -15.50 11.16 -4.98
N SER A 102 -14.25 10.73 -5.16
CA SER A 102 -13.25 11.52 -5.89
C SER A 102 -13.76 11.81 -7.32
N TRP A 103 -13.24 12.83 -8.01
CA TRP A 103 -13.63 13.07 -9.42
C TRP A 103 -13.44 11.78 -10.25
N THR A 104 -12.37 11.04 -10.01
CA THR A 104 -12.07 9.75 -10.64
C THR A 104 -13.09 8.66 -10.30
N ASP A 105 -13.57 8.58 -9.06
CA ASP A 105 -14.66 7.66 -8.67
C ASP A 105 -16.02 8.11 -9.19
N SER A 106 -16.25 9.41 -9.36
CA SER A 106 -17.46 9.90 -10.01
C SER A 106 -17.50 9.43 -11.47
N MET A 107 -16.36 9.38 -12.17
CA MET A 107 -16.30 8.83 -13.53
C MET A 107 -16.60 7.32 -13.61
N SER A 108 -16.25 6.53 -12.60
CA SER A 108 -16.57 5.09 -12.57
C SER A 108 -18.05 4.85 -12.24
N VAL A 109 -18.62 5.63 -11.31
CA VAL A 109 -20.06 5.60 -10.97
C VAL A 109 -20.92 6.00 -12.17
N TRP A 110 -20.49 6.93 -13.00
CA TRP A 110 -21.20 7.28 -14.24
C TRP A 110 -21.19 6.14 -15.27
N ARG A 111 -20.13 5.32 -15.33
CA ARG A 111 -20.10 4.12 -16.20
C ARG A 111 -20.98 2.97 -15.69
N PHE A 112 -21.23 2.89 -14.38
CA PHE A 112 -22.17 1.93 -13.79
C PHE A 112 -23.64 2.42 -13.76
N LYS A 113 -23.88 3.74 -13.93
CA LYS A 113 -25.24 4.28 -14.13
C LYS A 113 -25.83 3.94 -15.51
N GLU A 114 -25.00 3.68 -16.51
CA GLU A 114 -25.47 3.24 -17.84
C GLU A 114 -25.85 1.75 -17.90
N SER A 115 -25.52 0.93 -16.89
CA SER A 115 -25.86 -0.51 -16.85
C SER A 115 -27.20 -0.84 -16.18
N GLY A 116 -28.15 0.10 -16.20
CA GLY A 116 -29.57 -0.21 -15.94
C GLY A 116 -29.96 -0.54 -14.50
N MET A 117 -29.24 -0.07 -13.49
CA MET A 117 -29.76 -0.01 -12.11
C MET A 117 -30.50 1.31 -11.91
N SER A 118 -31.82 1.26 -12.05
CA SER A 118 -32.76 2.34 -11.78
C SER A 118 -32.65 2.85 -10.34
N GLU A 119 -32.74 4.18 -10.18
CA GLU A 119 -32.62 4.97 -8.95
C GLU A 119 -33.75 4.80 -7.90
N GLU A 120 -34.56 3.74 -7.95
CA GLU A 120 -35.78 3.64 -7.09
C GLU A 120 -35.76 2.57 -5.99
N SER A 121 -34.65 1.88 -5.75
CA SER A 121 -34.59 0.89 -4.66
C SER A 121 -33.33 1.03 -3.81
N GLY A 122 -33.35 2.03 -2.91
CA GLY A 122 -32.24 2.30 -1.99
C GLY A 122 -32.62 2.92 -0.65
N GLU A 123 -33.89 3.27 -0.40
CA GLU A 123 -34.37 3.53 0.95
C GLU A 123 -34.47 2.21 1.72
N LYS A 124 -33.30 1.66 2.11
CA LYS A 124 -33.25 0.70 3.20
C LYS A 124 -33.74 1.43 4.44
N LYS A 125 -34.96 1.09 4.86
CA LYS A 125 -35.57 1.49 6.14
C LYS A 125 -34.49 1.54 7.22
N LEU A 126 -34.19 2.74 7.72
CA LEU A 126 -33.38 2.90 8.92
C LEU A 126 -33.99 2.00 9.99
N SER A 127 -33.20 1.02 10.44
CA SER A 127 -33.54 0.21 11.60
C SER A 127 -33.93 1.14 12.74
N SER A 128 -35.11 0.93 13.32
CA SER A 128 -35.61 1.72 14.45
C SER A 128 -34.73 1.61 15.71
N LYS A 129 -33.71 0.71 15.70
CA LYS A 129 -32.71 0.58 16.76
C LYS A 129 -31.52 1.55 16.66
N THR A 130 -31.35 2.29 15.57
CA THR A 130 -30.27 3.29 15.44
C THR A 130 -30.66 4.69 15.91
N LYS A 131 -31.92 4.92 16.32
CA LYS A 131 -32.45 6.25 16.65
C LYS A 131 -32.12 6.78 18.05
N SER A 132 -31.46 6.03 18.92
CA SER A 132 -31.28 6.46 20.31
C SER A 132 -29.98 6.01 20.97
N ARG A 133 -28.84 6.17 20.29
CA ARG A 133 -27.55 6.21 20.98
C ARG A 133 -27.03 7.64 20.94
N SER A 134 -26.85 8.20 22.12
CA SER A 134 -26.53 9.60 22.37
C SER A 134 -25.40 10.10 21.46
N PRO A 135 -25.52 11.32 20.90
CA PRO A 135 -24.44 11.96 20.14
C PRO A 135 -23.18 12.08 21.01
N LEU A 136 -21.99 12.07 20.38
CA LEU A 136 -20.79 12.62 21.03
C LEU A 136 -21.14 14.06 21.44
N THR A 137 -21.40 14.24 22.74
CA THR A 137 -21.61 15.50 23.47
C THR A 137 -22.73 16.42 22.93
N GLY A 138 -23.67 16.77 23.82
CA GLY A 138 -24.99 17.37 23.51
C GLY A 138 -25.04 18.82 22.98
N SER A 139 -24.13 19.23 22.10
CA SER A 139 -24.27 20.48 21.33
C SER A 139 -23.63 20.44 19.93
N PHE A 140 -22.96 19.34 19.56
CA PHE A 140 -22.17 19.26 18.34
C PHE A 140 -22.74 18.16 17.43
N ASN A 141 -23.20 18.55 16.24
CA ASN A 141 -23.61 17.58 15.22
C ASN A 141 -22.39 17.25 14.34
N PRO A 142 -21.72 16.10 14.52
CA PRO A 142 -20.51 15.78 13.79
C PRO A 142 -20.72 15.69 12.28
N GLY A 143 -21.94 15.35 11.81
CA GLY A 143 -22.25 15.29 10.39
C GLY A 143 -22.34 16.68 9.73
N GLU A 144 -22.91 17.66 10.43
CA GLU A 144 -23.02 19.03 9.94
C GLU A 144 -21.66 19.74 9.96
N TYR A 145 -20.91 19.54 11.04
CA TYR A 145 -19.54 20.02 11.15
C TYR A 145 -18.65 19.47 10.03
N TRP A 146 -18.73 18.17 9.75
CA TRP A 146 -17.99 17.55 8.66
C TRP A 146 -18.41 18.11 7.29
N ARG A 147 -19.70 18.34 7.05
CA ARG A 147 -20.18 18.92 5.78
C ARG A 147 -19.61 20.31 5.51
N ILE A 148 -19.45 21.12 6.56
CA ILE A 148 -18.95 22.49 6.49
C ILE A 148 -17.42 22.52 6.35
N THR A 149 -16.70 21.66 7.09
CA THR A 149 -15.23 21.68 7.13
C THR A 149 -14.56 20.80 6.07
N SER A 150 -15.23 19.74 5.60
CA SER A 150 -14.66 18.79 4.62
C SER A 150 -14.18 19.42 3.31
N PRO A 151 -14.79 20.47 2.72
CA PRO A 151 -14.26 21.07 1.49
C PRO A 151 -12.84 21.62 1.66
N ASN A 152 -12.59 22.36 2.75
CA ASN A 152 -11.27 22.95 3.04
C ASN A 152 -10.23 21.85 3.32
N VAL A 153 -10.61 20.81 4.07
CA VAL A 153 -9.71 19.70 4.37
C VAL A 153 -9.40 18.87 3.11
N LEU A 154 -10.36 18.70 2.20
CA LEU A 154 -10.14 18.06 0.90
C LEU A 154 -9.22 18.89 -0.01
N GLU A 155 -9.39 20.21 -0.01
CA GLU A 155 -8.52 21.10 -0.78
C GLU A 155 -7.09 21.07 -0.24
N ALA A 156 -6.91 21.12 1.08
CA ALA A 156 -5.60 20.97 1.71
C ALA A 156 -4.97 19.60 1.38
N LEU A 157 -5.76 18.52 1.43
CA LEU A 157 -5.32 17.18 1.04
C LEU A 157 -4.81 17.14 -0.40
N ASP A 158 -5.50 17.78 -1.35
CA ASP A 158 -5.06 17.85 -2.75
C ASP A 158 -3.73 18.59 -2.91
N PHE A 159 -3.50 19.65 -2.14
CA PHE A 159 -2.20 20.34 -2.13
C PHE A 159 -1.08 19.46 -1.55
N TYR A 160 -1.34 18.73 -0.47
CA TYR A 160 -0.33 17.80 0.07
C TYR A 160 -0.01 16.65 -0.89
N LYS A 161 -1.01 16.12 -1.62
CA LYS A 161 -0.78 15.12 -2.68
C LYS A 161 0.10 15.67 -3.80
N ARG A 162 -0.10 16.94 -4.19
CA ARG A 162 0.79 17.59 -5.17
C ARG A 162 2.20 17.77 -4.62
N ALA A 163 2.33 18.16 -3.34
CA ALA A 163 3.62 18.27 -2.67
C ALA A 163 4.38 16.94 -2.66
N LEU A 164 3.69 15.81 -2.50
CA LEU A 164 4.28 14.47 -2.46
C LEU A 164 5.06 14.11 -3.74
N ASN A 165 4.64 14.64 -4.89
CA ASN A 165 5.34 14.42 -6.16
C ASN A 165 6.73 15.08 -6.20
N PHE A 166 6.99 16.05 -5.31
CA PHE A 166 8.22 16.84 -5.27
C PHE A 166 9.03 16.63 -3.98
N SER A 167 8.41 16.08 -2.93
CA SER A 167 8.97 15.99 -1.58
C SER A 167 10.16 15.04 -1.45
N GLY A 168 10.27 14.03 -2.34
CA GLY A 168 11.30 13.00 -2.28
C GLY A 168 11.38 12.33 -0.89
N PRO A 169 12.50 12.45 -0.15
CA PRO A 169 12.72 11.80 1.15
C PRO A 169 11.99 12.45 2.34
N ASP A 170 11.27 13.55 2.16
CA ASP A 170 10.58 14.22 3.27
C ASP A 170 9.35 13.44 3.77
N PHE A 171 9.49 12.86 4.98
CA PHE A 171 8.45 12.09 5.65
C PHE A 171 7.35 12.95 6.28
N SER A 172 7.50 14.28 6.30
CA SER A 172 6.49 15.19 6.85
C SER A 172 5.22 15.21 5.97
N VAL A 173 5.38 15.13 4.66
CA VAL A 173 4.28 15.19 3.67
C VAL A 173 3.31 14.01 3.80
N PRO A 174 3.76 12.72 3.77
CA PRO A 174 2.83 11.61 3.94
C PRO A 174 2.14 11.62 5.31
N LYS A 175 2.76 12.16 6.37
CA LYS A 175 2.08 12.34 7.68
C LYS A 175 0.99 13.41 7.65
N LYS A 176 1.19 14.51 6.90
CA LYS A 176 0.14 15.53 6.72
C LYS A 176 -1.02 14.96 5.91
N ILE A 177 -0.73 14.15 4.89
CA ILE A 177 -1.74 13.40 4.14
C ILE A 177 -2.47 12.42 5.05
N GLU A 178 -1.76 11.65 5.88
CA GLU A 178 -2.38 10.72 6.84
C GLU A 178 -3.41 11.42 7.72
N LYS A 179 -3.04 12.54 8.35
CA LYS A 179 -3.93 13.30 9.24
C LYS A 179 -5.17 13.83 8.52
N THR A 180 -4.98 14.44 7.34
CA THR A 180 -6.09 15.03 6.57
C THR A 180 -6.98 13.97 5.91
N ALA A 181 -6.39 12.91 5.36
CA ALA A 181 -7.15 11.82 4.75
C ALA A 181 -7.99 11.05 5.77
N LEU A 182 -7.45 10.77 6.97
CA LEU A 182 -8.22 10.16 8.05
C LEU A 182 -9.34 11.06 8.58
N ALA A 183 -9.15 12.38 8.58
CA ALA A 183 -10.19 13.35 8.94
C ALA A 183 -11.37 13.37 7.93
N VAL A 184 -11.12 13.05 6.66
CA VAL A 184 -12.16 12.96 5.62
C VAL A 184 -12.55 11.50 5.31
N CYS A 185 -12.26 10.58 6.21
CA CYS A 185 -12.64 9.17 6.10
C CYS A 185 -12.09 8.46 4.84
N ARG A 186 -10.90 8.84 4.35
CA ARG A 186 -10.25 8.27 3.16
C ARG A 186 -8.96 7.51 3.51
N PRO A 187 -9.05 6.32 4.15
CA PRO A 187 -7.86 5.56 4.55
C PRO A 187 -7.03 5.04 3.37
N GLU A 188 -7.61 4.90 2.18
CA GLU A 188 -6.92 4.42 0.97
C GLU A 188 -5.83 5.41 0.51
N GLU A 189 -6.09 6.70 0.64
CA GLU A 189 -5.14 7.78 0.30
C GLU A 189 -3.88 7.74 1.18
N VAL A 190 -4.01 7.21 2.41
CA VAL A 190 -2.88 7.03 3.32
C VAL A 190 -1.92 5.97 2.76
N LEU A 191 -2.45 4.86 2.27
CA LEU A 191 -1.64 3.79 1.67
C LEU A 191 -0.95 4.28 0.40
N LEU A 192 -1.67 4.99 -0.47
CA LEU A 192 -1.08 5.58 -1.67
C LEU A 192 0.03 6.57 -1.33
N ALA A 193 -0.18 7.44 -0.34
CA ALA A 193 0.82 8.41 0.07
C ALA A 193 2.13 7.79 0.57
N TYR A 194 2.05 6.72 1.38
CA TYR A 194 3.26 6.02 1.83
C TYR A 194 3.92 5.21 0.71
N ALA A 195 3.15 4.67 -0.24
CA ALA A 195 3.70 3.96 -1.39
C ALA A 195 4.47 4.92 -2.33
N ASP A 196 3.88 6.07 -2.63
CA ASP A 196 4.51 7.12 -3.44
C ASP A 196 5.73 7.71 -2.73
N TYR A 197 5.67 7.93 -1.41
CA TYR A 197 6.83 8.35 -0.63
C TYR A 197 8.03 7.40 -0.80
N ILE A 198 7.80 6.09 -0.68
CA ILE A 198 8.85 5.08 -0.83
C ILE A 198 9.42 5.11 -2.24
N ARG A 199 8.56 5.15 -3.26
CA ARG A 199 8.99 5.19 -4.66
C ARG A 199 9.82 6.44 -4.96
N ASN A 200 9.33 7.61 -4.55
CA ASN A 200 9.98 8.89 -4.77
C ASN A 200 11.30 8.99 -4.01
N THR A 201 11.39 8.40 -2.80
CA THR A 201 12.65 8.32 -2.04
C THR A 201 13.68 7.44 -2.75
N GLU A 202 13.28 6.26 -3.22
CA GLU A 202 14.17 5.35 -3.98
C GLU A 202 14.66 5.98 -5.28
N GLU A 203 13.78 6.70 -5.99
CA GLU A 203 14.11 7.40 -7.22
C GLU A 203 15.04 8.59 -6.98
N ALA A 204 14.80 9.38 -5.93
CA ALA A 204 15.67 10.49 -5.55
C ALA A 204 17.10 10.00 -5.22
N VAL A 205 17.23 8.90 -4.48
CA VAL A 205 18.53 8.27 -4.19
C VAL A 205 19.17 7.73 -5.47
N ARG A 206 18.41 7.06 -6.34
CA ARG A 206 18.92 6.54 -7.62
C ARG A 206 19.49 7.66 -8.49
N VAL A 207 18.75 8.75 -8.67
CA VAL A 207 19.18 9.91 -9.47
C VAL A 207 20.41 10.57 -8.85
N ALA A 208 20.45 10.74 -7.53
CA ALA A 208 21.62 11.29 -6.85
C ALA A 208 22.87 10.39 -7.02
N MET A 209 22.71 9.07 -6.94
CA MET A 209 23.80 8.12 -7.19
C MET A 209 24.29 8.14 -8.65
N GLU A 210 23.39 8.35 -9.61
CA GLU A 210 23.75 8.50 -11.03
C GLU A 210 24.50 9.81 -11.30
N LYS A 211 24.13 10.91 -10.65
CA LYS A 211 24.85 12.19 -10.74
C LYS A 211 26.29 12.11 -10.18
N ILE A 212 26.54 11.28 -9.17
CA ILE A 212 27.88 11.04 -8.62
C ILE A 212 28.75 10.23 -9.60
N LYS A 213 28.16 9.41 -10.48
CA LYS A 213 28.91 8.78 -11.56
C LYS A 213 29.29 9.86 -12.57
N LYS A 214 30.57 10.24 -12.59
CA LYS A 214 31.11 11.25 -13.51
C LYS A 214 30.58 11.04 -14.93
N PRO A 215 30.15 12.09 -15.65
CA PRO A 215 29.81 11.97 -17.06
C PRO A 215 31.04 11.44 -17.80
N LYS A 216 30.87 10.35 -18.57
CA LYS A 216 31.93 9.88 -19.47
C LYS A 216 32.28 11.06 -20.39
N SER A 217 33.54 11.47 -20.40
CA SER A 217 33.97 12.53 -21.30
C SER A 217 33.76 12.05 -22.73
N PHE A 218 33.18 12.90 -23.56
CA PHE A 218 32.92 12.62 -24.98
C PHE A 218 34.22 12.40 -25.80
N PHE A 219 35.39 12.55 -25.17
CA PHE A 219 36.72 12.52 -25.80
C PHE A 219 37.70 11.51 -25.16
N SER A 220 37.28 10.54 -24.34
CA SER A 220 38.19 9.46 -23.92
C SER A 220 38.13 8.28 -24.89
N CYS A 221 38.82 8.39 -26.02
CA CYS A 221 39.19 7.22 -26.81
C CYS A 221 40.49 6.64 -26.22
N GLY A 222 40.37 5.55 -25.46
CA GLY A 222 41.50 4.75 -24.99
C GLY A 222 41.89 4.95 -23.51
N SER A 223 41.27 4.17 -22.62
CA SER A 223 41.92 3.39 -21.56
C SER A 223 40.85 2.76 -20.67
N ASP A 224 41.00 1.45 -20.48
CA ASP A 224 40.25 0.57 -19.59
C ASP A 224 38.79 0.27 -19.94
N ASP A 225 38.63 -0.65 -20.90
CA ASP A 225 37.52 -1.62 -20.90
C ASP A 225 37.59 -2.50 -19.64
N GLN A 226 37.36 -1.92 -18.46
CA GLN A 226 36.73 -2.69 -17.40
C GLN A 226 35.33 -3.02 -17.93
N PRO A 227 34.92 -4.31 -17.96
CA PRO A 227 33.56 -4.64 -18.37
C PRO A 227 32.65 -3.77 -17.51
N GLN A 228 31.85 -2.91 -18.15
CA GLN A 228 30.80 -2.20 -17.44
C GLN A 228 30.05 -3.30 -16.71
N ASN A 229 30.19 -3.38 -15.39
CA ASN A 229 29.39 -4.29 -14.59
C ASN A 229 27.95 -3.82 -14.80
N VAL A 230 27.28 -4.40 -15.79
CA VAL A 230 25.86 -4.19 -16.06
C VAL A 230 25.17 -4.87 -14.90
N LEU A 231 25.09 -4.14 -13.80
CA LEU A 231 24.38 -4.58 -12.61
C LEU A 231 22.94 -4.84 -13.04
N THR A 232 22.44 -6.01 -12.67
CA THR A 232 21.02 -6.34 -12.85
C THR A 232 20.16 -5.30 -12.14
N GLU A 233 18.91 -5.12 -12.59
CA GLU A 233 17.99 -4.16 -11.97
C GLU A 233 17.87 -4.38 -10.45
N LYS A 234 17.80 -5.64 -10.02
CA LYS A 234 17.78 -6.02 -8.61
C LYS A 234 19.04 -5.61 -7.84
N GLN A 235 20.23 -5.76 -8.43
CA GLN A 235 21.48 -5.32 -7.80
C GLN A 235 21.52 -3.79 -7.66
N ASN A 236 21.00 -3.05 -8.65
CA ASN A 236 20.87 -1.59 -8.55
C ASN A 236 19.88 -1.19 -7.44
N GLN A 237 18.75 -1.88 -7.33
CA GLN A 237 17.77 -1.67 -6.25
C GLN A 237 18.39 -1.94 -4.86
N MET A 238 19.08 -3.07 -4.68
CA MET A 238 19.78 -3.38 -3.43
C MET A 238 20.84 -2.34 -3.06
N ARG A 239 21.55 -1.79 -4.06
CA ARG A 239 22.51 -0.71 -3.83
C ARG A 239 21.83 0.55 -3.33
N VAL A 240 20.69 0.93 -3.91
CA VAL A 240 19.87 2.05 -3.44
C VAL A 240 19.42 1.82 -1.99
N TRP A 241 18.88 0.65 -1.69
CA TRP A 241 18.46 0.32 -0.31
C TRP A 241 19.62 0.32 0.67
N SER A 242 20.81 -0.14 0.26
CA SER A 242 22.02 -0.08 1.08
C SER A 242 22.42 1.37 1.41
N GLN A 243 22.29 2.30 0.47
CA GLN A 243 22.55 3.73 0.72
C GLN A 243 21.52 4.36 1.67
N ILE A 244 20.25 3.94 1.56
CA ILE A 244 19.20 4.38 2.49
C ILE A 244 19.49 3.82 3.89
N LYS A 245 19.80 2.51 4.00
CA LYS A 245 20.05 1.84 5.28
C LYS A 245 21.27 2.41 6.01
N SER A 246 22.30 2.85 5.28
CA SER A 246 23.53 3.38 5.89
C SER A 246 23.37 4.77 6.54
N ASN A 247 22.24 5.47 6.34
CA ASN A 247 21.98 6.85 6.80
C ASN A 247 23.05 7.90 6.41
N SER A 248 24.03 7.51 5.61
CA SER A 248 25.21 8.31 5.29
C SER A 248 25.08 9.05 3.96
N PHE A 249 24.11 8.66 3.13
CA PHE A 249 23.95 9.18 1.78
C PHE A 249 23.20 10.52 1.78
N THR A 250 23.86 11.56 1.27
CA THR A 250 23.30 12.89 1.06
C THR A 250 22.74 13.00 -0.35
N ILE A 251 21.42 13.22 -0.46
CA ILE A 251 20.75 13.44 -1.76
C ILE A 251 21.12 14.82 -2.32
N ASP A 252 21.18 15.81 -1.43
CA ASP A 252 21.52 17.18 -1.76
C ASP A 252 22.69 17.63 -0.88
N SER A 253 23.87 17.79 -1.48
CA SER A 253 25.09 18.23 -0.81
C SER A 253 25.04 19.70 -0.38
N GLU A 254 24.23 20.53 -1.06
CA GLU A 254 24.13 21.97 -0.74
C GLU A 254 23.26 22.19 0.50
N ARG A 255 22.21 21.38 0.64
CA ARG A 255 21.27 21.46 1.79
C ARG A 255 21.54 20.42 2.88
N ASN A 256 22.54 19.55 2.71
CA ASN A 256 22.84 18.43 3.61
C ASN A 256 21.63 17.53 3.92
N ILE A 257 20.77 17.30 2.92
CA ILE A 257 19.55 16.49 3.11
C ILE A 257 19.92 15.02 3.02
N LYS A 258 19.74 14.31 4.14
CA LYS A 258 19.99 12.87 4.29
C LYS A 258 18.68 12.11 4.34
N VAL A 259 18.67 10.91 3.76
CA VAL A 259 17.55 9.99 3.93
C VAL A 259 17.66 9.33 5.30
N ASN A 260 16.58 9.37 6.07
CA ASN A 260 16.49 8.68 7.35
C ASN A 260 15.91 7.27 7.15
N ALA A 261 16.72 6.23 7.37
CA ALA A 261 16.30 4.84 7.29
C ALA A 261 15.13 4.52 8.24
N ASN A 262 15.05 5.19 9.40
CA ASN A 262 13.97 4.94 10.36
C ASN A 262 12.63 5.42 9.84
N ASP A 263 12.60 6.56 9.14
CA ASP A 263 11.36 7.08 8.54
C ASP A 263 10.95 6.23 7.34
N PHE A 264 11.91 5.77 6.55
CA PHE A 264 11.67 4.79 5.48
C PHE A 264 11.11 3.46 6.00
N LYS A 265 11.70 2.90 7.08
CA LYS A 265 11.20 1.68 7.75
C LYS A 265 9.79 1.89 8.31
N LYS A 266 9.49 3.04 8.91
CA LYS A 266 8.14 3.37 9.39
C LYS A 266 7.12 3.40 8.25
N ALA A 267 7.44 4.02 7.12
CA ALA A 267 6.58 4.04 5.94
C ALA A 267 6.28 2.62 5.44
N LEU A 268 7.31 1.78 5.34
CA LEU A 268 7.16 0.38 4.95
C LEU A 268 6.26 -0.41 5.91
N ASN A 269 6.45 -0.23 7.23
CA ASN A 269 5.63 -0.90 8.24
C ASN A 269 4.16 -0.48 8.18
N LEU A 270 3.88 0.81 7.92
CA LEU A 270 2.51 1.31 7.74
C LEU A 270 1.84 0.70 6.50
N LEU A 271 2.56 0.55 5.39
CA LEU A 271 2.07 -0.14 4.20
C LEU A 271 1.80 -1.61 4.44
N ALA A 272 2.73 -2.31 5.10
CA ALA A 272 2.56 -3.72 5.41
C ALA A 272 1.34 -3.94 6.32
N PHE A 273 1.18 -3.13 7.38
CA PHE A 273 0.00 -3.20 8.23
C PHE A 273 -1.30 -2.89 7.47
N GLY A 274 -1.25 -1.94 6.53
CA GLY A 274 -2.34 -1.66 5.60
C GLY A 274 -2.77 -2.88 4.78
N ILE A 275 -1.81 -3.61 4.20
CA ILE A 275 -2.06 -4.86 3.46
C ILE A 275 -2.72 -5.91 4.35
N TYR A 276 -2.22 -6.10 5.58
CA TYR A 276 -2.77 -7.10 6.49
C TYR A 276 -4.17 -6.74 7.01
N ARG A 277 -4.41 -5.46 7.32
CA ARG A 277 -5.68 -5.00 7.91
C ARG A 277 -6.81 -4.90 6.90
N THR A 278 -6.50 -4.57 5.64
CA THR A 278 -7.53 -4.49 4.57
C THR A 278 -7.84 -5.85 3.96
N GLY A 279 -7.09 -6.90 4.32
CA GLY A 279 -7.06 -8.15 3.59
C GLY A 279 -6.45 -7.94 2.20
N LEU A 280 -5.85 -8.97 1.61
CA LEU A 280 -5.23 -8.96 0.28
C LEU A 280 -6.21 -8.62 -0.89
N ASN A 281 -7.39 -8.09 -0.59
CA ASN A 281 -8.44 -7.77 -1.55
C ASN A 281 -8.18 -6.44 -2.28
N SER A 282 -7.40 -5.53 -1.70
CA SER A 282 -7.13 -4.19 -2.26
C SER A 282 -5.75 -4.05 -2.93
N ILE A 283 -4.76 -4.88 -2.57
CA ILE A 283 -3.37 -4.79 -3.05
C ILE A 283 -2.97 -6.09 -3.73
N SER A 284 -2.25 -6.01 -4.85
CA SER A 284 -1.83 -7.21 -5.55
C SER A 284 -0.86 -8.03 -4.67
N PRO A 285 -1.00 -9.36 -4.60
CA PRO A 285 -0.08 -10.20 -3.82
C PRO A 285 1.40 -10.07 -4.22
N LEU A 286 1.70 -9.58 -5.43
CA LEU A 286 3.06 -9.30 -5.90
C LEU A 286 3.62 -7.99 -5.31
N GLU A 287 2.82 -6.93 -5.24
CA GLU A 287 3.22 -5.68 -4.56
C GLU A 287 3.46 -5.91 -3.08
N ALA A 288 2.64 -6.77 -2.46
CA ALA A 288 2.84 -7.18 -1.08
C ALA A 288 4.18 -7.92 -0.87
N ASP A 289 4.59 -8.79 -1.80
CA ASP A 289 5.90 -9.48 -1.73
C ASP A 289 7.04 -8.47 -1.86
N GLY A 290 6.90 -7.49 -2.75
CA GLY A 290 7.87 -6.40 -2.89
C GLY A 290 8.02 -5.54 -1.63
N ILE A 291 6.92 -5.26 -0.91
CA ILE A 291 6.97 -4.52 0.35
C ILE A 291 7.62 -5.36 1.46
N LEU A 292 7.29 -6.64 1.56
CA LEU A 292 7.91 -7.55 2.53
C LEU A 292 9.40 -7.79 2.23
N GLU A 293 9.80 -7.83 0.96
CA GLU A 293 11.21 -7.89 0.55
C GLU A 293 11.99 -6.69 1.07
N LYS A 294 11.44 -5.49 0.88
CA LYS A 294 12.03 -4.25 1.39
C LYS A 294 12.10 -4.30 2.92
N LEU A 295 11.02 -4.65 3.60
CA LEU A 295 11.02 -4.75 5.07
C LEU A 295 12.09 -5.70 5.59
N LEU A 296 12.22 -6.89 5.00
CA LEU A 296 13.27 -7.85 5.36
C LEU A 296 14.68 -7.29 5.21
N PHE A 297 14.92 -6.48 4.17
CA PHE A 297 16.22 -5.83 3.95
C PHE A 297 16.53 -4.78 5.03
N PHE A 298 15.52 -4.02 5.45
CA PHE A 298 15.66 -2.95 6.46
C PHE A 298 15.58 -3.45 7.91
N SER A 299 15.01 -4.63 8.16
CA SER A 299 15.11 -5.32 9.44
C SER A 299 16.51 -5.93 9.62
N ASP A 300 16.98 -5.98 10.87
CA ASP A 300 18.26 -6.58 11.19
C ASP A 300 18.09 -8.08 11.47
N PRO A 301 18.98 -8.94 10.92
CA PRO A 301 18.91 -10.37 11.14
C PRO A 301 19.12 -10.71 12.62
N GLY A 302 18.45 -11.76 13.10
CA GLY A 302 18.49 -12.13 14.52
C GLY A 302 17.61 -11.25 15.42
N THR A 303 16.54 -10.67 14.86
CA THR A 303 15.47 -10.00 15.62
C THR A 303 14.16 -10.76 15.44
N VAL A 304 13.28 -10.73 16.45
CA VAL A 304 11.95 -11.35 16.36
C VAL A 304 11.16 -10.79 15.18
N GLU A 305 11.27 -9.48 14.92
CA GLU A 305 10.63 -8.80 13.78
C GLU A 305 11.08 -9.42 12.44
N TYR A 306 12.38 -9.70 12.28
CA TYR A 306 12.93 -10.32 11.08
C TYR A 306 12.35 -11.72 10.84
N ASP A 307 12.31 -12.55 11.87
CA ASP A 307 11.84 -13.93 11.75
C ASP A 307 10.32 -14.00 11.52
N GLU A 308 9.54 -13.09 12.13
CA GLU A 308 8.13 -12.93 11.81
C GLU A 308 7.91 -12.50 10.35
N LEU A 309 8.74 -11.60 9.83
CA LEU A 309 8.66 -11.16 8.44
C LEU A 309 8.99 -12.31 7.47
N LEU A 310 9.93 -13.19 7.81
CA LEU A 310 10.20 -14.41 7.04
C LEU A 310 8.97 -15.32 6.98
N MET A 311 8.33 -15.57 8.13
CA MET A 311 7.11 -16.38 8.19
C MET A 311 5.98 -15.75 7.37
N LYS A 312 5.75 -14.45 7.52
CA LYS A 312 4.76 -13.67 6.77
C LYS A 312 4.99 -13.70 5.26
N ARG A 313 6.24 -13.55 4.81
CA ARG A 313 6.60 -13.63 3.40
C ARG A 313 6.48 -15.05 2.86
N GLY A 314 6.81 -16.07 3.65
CA GLY A 314 6.59 -17.48 3.33
C GLY A 314 5.10 -17.77 3.07
N LEU A 315 4.21 -17.28 3.93
CA LEU A 315 2.75 -17.43 3.78
C LEU A 315 2.23 -16.77 2.50
N LEU A 316 2.69 -15.56 2.18
CA LEU A 316 2.32 -14.88 0.95
C LEU A 316 2.79 -15.66 -0.30
N ASN A 317 4.03 -16.14 -0.30
CA ASN A 317 4.57 -16.94 -1.40
C ASN A 317 3.84 -18.29 -1.54
N TYR A 318 3.39 -18.89 -0.43
CA TYR A 318 2.55 -20.08 -0.47
C TYR A 318 1.19 -19.82 -1.14
N GLN A 319 0.56 -18.68 -0.84
CA GLN A 319 -0.70 -18.28 -1.47
C GLN A 319 -0.52 -18.00 -2.97
N LEU A 320 0.55 -17.31 -3.35
CA LEU A 320 0.96 -17.11 -4.75
C LEU A 320 1.24 -18.45 -5.46
N GLY A 321 1.85 -19.40 -4.74
CA GLY A 321 2.12 -20.76 -5.18
C GLY A 321 0.90 -21.50 -5.71
N LYS A 322 -0.28 -21.23 -5.13
CA LYS A 322 -1.55 -21.84 -5.59
C LYS A 322 -1.91 -21.45 -7.04
N ARG A 323 -1.43 -20.28 -7.50
CA ARG A 323 -1.63 -19.79 -8.88
C ARG A 323 -0.43 -20.16 -9.76
N ASP A 324 0.78 -19.95 -9.26
CA ASP A 324 2.03 -20.26 -9.97
C ASP A 324 2.95 -21.13 -9.09
N PRO A 325 3.13 -22.42 -9.42
CA PRO A 325 3.93 -23.36 -8.63
C PRO A 325 5.38 -22.95 -8.37
N MET A 326 5.97 -22.03 -9.17
CA MET A 326 7.34 -21.56 -8.95
C MET A 326 7.52 -20.90 -7.57
N PHE A 327 6.47 -20.26 -7.05
CA PHE A 327 6.50 -19.60 -5.75
C PHE A 327 6.56 -20.56 -4.56
N PHE A 328 6.20 -21.84 -4.71
CA PHE A 328 6.37 -22.81 -3.63
C PHE A 328 7.83 -23.02 -3.24
N ASN A 329 8.77 -22.92 -4.19
CA ASN A 329 10.20 -23.00 -3.86
C ASN A 329 10.66 -21.84 -2.96
N LYS A 330 10.15 -20.63 -3.23
CA LYS A 330 10.42 -19.45 -2.40
C LYS A 330 9.77 -19.58 -1.03
N ALA A 331 8.52 -20.07 -0.98
CA ALA A 331 7.82 -20.31 0.27
C ALA A 331 8.60 -21.29 1.17
N ILE A 332 9.02 -22.44 0.61
CA ILE A 332 9.84 -23.43 1.32
C ILE A 332 11.13 -22.81 1.85
N PHE A 333 11.83 -22.00 1.05
CA PHE A 333 13.03 -21.30 1.51
C PHE A 333 12.76 -20.43 2.74
N TYR A 334 11.76 -19.54 2.68
CA TYR A 334 11.45 -18.65 3.81
C TYR A 334 10.97 -19.39 5.06
N PHE A 335 10.17 -20.45 4.89
CA PHE A 335 9.73 -21.26 6.03
C PHE A 335 10.87 -22.03 6.68
N ARG A 336 11.82 -22.57 5.90
CA ARG A 336 13.00 -23.24 6.44
C ARG A 336 13.93 -22.28 7.17
N GLU A 337 14.07 -21.05 6.71
CA GLU A 337 14.83 -20.03 7.43
C GLU A 337 14.12 -19.64 8.75
N ALA A 338 12.80 -19.42 8.71
CA ALA A 338 12.03 -19.15 9.94
C ALA A 338 12.08 -20.33 10.94
N ALA A 339 12.10 -21.57 10.45
CA ALA A 339 12.16 -22.78 11.27
C ALA A 339 13.49 -22.98 12.03
N LYS A 340 14.54 -22.26 11.64
CA LYS A 340 15.85 -22.28 12.32
C LYS A 340 15.93 -21.24 13.45
N SER A 341 14.94 -20.37 13.60
CA SER A 341 14.96 -19.31 14.59
C SER A 341 14.87 -19.85 16.02
N ASP A 342 15.76 -19.37 16.88
CA ASP A 342 15.70 -19.55 18.33
C ASP A 342 14.89 -18.44 19.03
N LEU A 343 14.49 -17.40 18.29
CA LEU A 343 13.81 -16.21 18.81
C LEU A 343 12.28 -16.32 18.69
N LEU A 344 11.79 -17.11 17.75
CA LEU A 344 10.37 -17.39 17.60
C LEU A 344 9.89 -18.42 18.63
N ASP A 345 8.63 -18.29 19.02
CA ASP A 345 7.94 -19.30 19.83
C ASP A 345 8.02 -20.68 19.15
N LYS A 346 8.23 -21.75 19.95
CA LYS A 346 8.38 -23.11 19.42
C LYS A 346 7.19 -23.57 18.58
N GLY A 347 5.99 -23.07 18.83
CA GLY A 347 4.84 -23.35 17.97
C GLY A 347 4.89 -22.64 16.61
N SER A 348 5.48 -21.45 16.51
CA SER A 348 5.65 -20.73 15.23
C SER A 348 6.73 -21.38 14.38
N VAL A 349 7.78 -21.89 15.04
CA VAL A 349 8.78 -22.76 14.42
C VAL A 349 8.11 -24.04 13.90
N PHE A 350 7.25 -24.68 14.70
CA PHE A 350 6.51 -25.86 14.27
C PHE A 350 5.56 -25.58 13.10
N GLU A 351 4.82 -24.47 13.15
CA GLU A 351 3.91 -24.04 12.08
C GLU A 351 4.68 -23.78 10.77
N SER A 352 5.85 -23.15 10.82
CA SER A 352 6.66 -22.92 9.62
C SER A 352 7.12 -24.24 8.97
N ARG A 353 7.48 -25.26 9.76
CA ARG A 353 7.78 -26.61 9.24
C ARG A 353 6.54 -27.30 8.65
N LEU A 354 5.37 -27.20 9.29
CA LEU A 354 4.12 -27.69 8.70
C LEU A 354 3.79 -26.99 7.37
N MET A 355 4.07 -25.69 7.26
CA MET A 355 3.90 -24.96 6.00
C MET A 355 4.91 -25.38 4.92
N THR A 356 6.11 -25.82 5.31
CA THR A 356 7.08 -26.47 4.41
C THR A 356 6.48 -27.76 3.85
N VAL A 357 5.96 -28.63 4.71
CA VAL A 357 5.26 -29.87 4.32
C VAL A 357 4.11 -29.59 3.34
N ARG A 358 3.23 -28.62 3.66
CA ARG A 358 2.12 -28.23 2.79
C ARG A 358 2.59 -27.77 1.41
N SER A 359 3.71 -27.07 1.35
CA SER A 359 4.31 -26.60 0.09
C SER A 359 4.89 -27.77 -0.72
N GLU A 360 5.58 -28.70 -0.06
CA GLU A 360 6.14 -29.91 -0.70
C GLU A 360 5.05 -30.85 -1.22
N ILE A 361 3.96 -31.03 -0.48
CA ILE A 361 2.78 -31.78 -0.91
C ILE A 361 2.20 -31.18 -2.20
N ARG A 362 2.04 -29.85 -2.26
CA ARG A 362 1.50 -29.17 -3.44
C ARG A 362 2.42 -29.30 -4.67
N LYS A 363 3.73 -29.45 -4.44
CA LYS A 363 4.71 -29.75 -5.49
C LYS A 363 4.75 -31.24 -5.89
N GLY A 364 4.04 -32.13 -5.18
CA GLY A 364 4.10 -33.57 -5.38
C GLY A 364 5.35 -34.25 -4.80
N GLN A 365 6.14 -33.53 -3.99
CA GLN A 365 7.34 -34.07 -3.32
C GLN A 365 6.96 -34.79 -2.02
N LEU A 366 6.22 -35.89 -2.13
CA LEU A 366 5.61 -36.59 -0.99
C LEU A 366 6.64 -37.26 -0.07
N ASP A 367 7.81 -37.65 -0.58
CA ASP A 367 8.87 -38.27 0.23
C ASP A 367 9.47 -37.27 1.23
N ASN A 368 9.80 -36.06 0.75
CA ASN A 368 10.32 -34.99 1.61
C ASN A 368 9.28 -34.57 2.66
N ALA A 369 8.01 -34.45 2.24
CA ALA A 369 6.92 -34.10 3.12
C ALA A 369 6.72 -35.14 4.24
N LEU A 370 6.86 -36.43 3.93
CA LEU A 370 6.76 -37.51 4.91
C LEU A 370 7.91 -37.47 5.91
N LEU A 371 9.15 -37.27 5.45
CA LEU A 371 10.33 -37.19 6.31
C LEU A 371 10.21 -36.04 7.32
N GLU A 372 9.79 -34.87 6.86
CA GLU A 372 9.60 -33.70 7.72
C GLU A 372 8.47 -33.95 8.74
N LEU A 373 7.36 -34.59 8.34
CA LEU A 373 6.26 -34.96 9.25
C LEU A 373 6.67 -35.97 10.34
N GLN A 374 7.62 -36.86 10.03
CA GLN A 374 8.20 -37.78 11.01
C GLN A 374 9.12 -37.05 11.99
N GLN A 375 9.93 -36.10 11.51
CA GLN A 375 10.76 -35.26 12.38
C GLN A 375 9.92 -34.40 13.33
N LEU A 376 8.80 -33.86 12.86
CA LEU A 376 7.88 -33.09 13.70
C LEU A 376 7.26 -33.90 14.83
N GLU A 377 7.29 -35.24 14.78
CA GLU A 377 6.76 -36.07 15.86
C GLU A 377 7.52 -35.87 17.17
N THR A 378 8.84 -35.80 17.08
CA THR A 378 9.72 -35.70 18.25
C THR A 378 9.64 -34.30 18.87
N GLU A 379 9.37 -33.28 18.06
CA GLU A 379 9.30 -31.87 18.47
C GLU A 379 7.96 -31.47 19.11
N LEU A 380 6.88 -32.26 18.93
CA LEU A 380 5.55 -31.99 19.50
C LEU A 380 5.54 -31.79 21.03
N TYR A 381 6.42 -32.48 21.75
CA TYR A 381 6.49 -32.40 23.21
C TYR A 381 7.04 -31.06 23.71
N THR A 382 7.79 -30.35 22.87
CA THR A 382 8.46 -29.08 23.18
C THR A 382 7.59 -27.84 22.98
N ILE A 383 6.38 -28.00 22.40
CA ILE A 383 5.47 -26.89 22.14
C ILE A 383 4.69 -26.53 23.41
N ASP A 384 4.64 -25.26 23.75
CA ASP A 384 3.83 -24.76 24.85
C ASP A 384 2.34 -25.04 24.64
N LYS A 385 1.66 -25.46 25.71
CA LYS A 385 0.22 -25.73 25.68
C LYS A 385 -0.60 -24.48 25.30
N ALA A 386 -0.07 -23.28 25.58
CA ALA A 386 -0.74 -22.00 25.34
C ALA A 386 -0.17 -21.23 24.14
N TYR A 387 0.34 -21.91 23.10
CA TYR A 387 0.94 -21.30 21.91
C TYR A 387 0.07 -20.23 21.20
N ARG A 388 -1.25 -20.20 21.45
CA ARG A 388 -2.14 -19.10 21.05
C ARG A 388 -2.80 -18.50 22.29
N VAL A 389 -3.13 -17.20 22.23
CA VAL A 389 -3.87 -16.47 23.28
C VAL A 389 -5.18 -17.18 23.67
N THR A 390 -5.74 -18.00 22.77
CA THR A 390 -6.95 -18.81 22.97
C THR A 390 -6.71 -20.15 23.69
N GLY A 391 -5.46 -20.55 23.95
CA GLY A 391 -5.13 -21.84 24.57
C GLY A 391 -5.28 -23.08 23.67
N SER A 392 -5.81 -22.95 22.44
CA SER A 392 -6.00 -24.05 21.48
C SER A 392 -4.77 -24.33 20.59
N GLY A 393 -3.74 -23.48 20.65
CA GLY A 393 -2.67 -23.47 19.65
C GLY A 393 -1.96 -24.82 19.46
N ARG A 394 -1.71 -25.57 20.54
CA ARG A 394 -1.03 -26.86 20.44
C ARG A 394 -1.92 -27.97 19.86
N SER A 395 -3.20 -28.03 20.25
CA SER A 395 -4.13 -29.03 19.72
C SER A 395 -4.32 -28.85 18.21
N ASP A 396 -4.45 -27.59 17.77
CA ASP A 396 -4.63 -27.25 16.36
C ASP A 396 -3.44 -27.73 15.51
N LEU A 397 -2.21 -27.53 16.00
CA LEU A 397 -0.99 -27.96 15.30
C LEU A 397 -0.83 -29.49 15.26
N VAL A 398 -1.17 -30.19 16.34
CA VAL A 398 -1.14 -31.66 16.40
C VAL A 398 -2.13 -32.24 15.39
N GLU A 399 -3.34 -31.71 15.37
CA GLU A 399 -4.40 -32.16 14.48
C GLU A 399 -4.06 -31.88 13.01
N ASP A 400 -3.52 -30.69 12.71
CA ASP A 400 -3.05 -30.33 11.38
C ASP A 400 -1.93 -31.25 10.89
N ARG A 401 -0.95 -31.58 11.74
CA ARG A 401 0.08 -32.58 11.44
C ARG A 401 -0.54 -33.93 11.09
N LYS A 402 -1.48 -34.43 11.90
CA LYS A 402 -2.14 -35.72 11.66
C LYS A 402 -2.92 -35.72 10.33
N LYS A 403 -3.65 -34.63 10.03
CA LYS A 403 -4.37 -34.44 8.76
C LYS A 403 -3.42 -34.52 7.57
N LEU A 404 -2.29 -33.82 7.63
CA LEU A 404 -1.28 -33.84 6.56
C LEU A 404 -0.61 -35.20 6.41
N LEU A 405 -0.29 -35.87 7.52
CA LEU A 405 0.30 -37.22 7.51
C LEU A 405 -0.65 -38.24 6.88
N ARG A 406 -1.92 -38.24 7.29
CA ARG A 406 -2.97 -39.10 6.70
C ARG A 406 -3.08 -38.87 5.19
N TYR A 407 -3.08 -37.60 4.75
CA TYR A 407 -3.12 -37.26 3.34
C TYR A 407 -1.91 -37.80 2.56
N VAL A 408 -0.69 -37.61 3.07
CA VAL A 408 0.55 -38.09 2.43
C VAL A 408 0.58 -39.61 2.36
N LEU A 409 0.25 -40.30 3.45
CA LEU A 409 0.22 -41.76 3.52
C LEU A 409 -0.78 -42.35 2.51
N ARG A 410 -2.00 -41.80 2.44
CA ARG A 410 -3.00 -42.20 1.43
C ARG A 410 -2.51 -41.97 0.00
N LYS A 411 -1.91 -40.82 -0.28
CA LYS A 411 -1.34 -40.53 -1.61
C LYS A 411 -0.19 -41.45 -1.99
N LYS A 412 0.54 -42.00 -1.02
CA LYS A 412 1.59 -43.01 -1.22
C LYS A 412 1.06 -44.46 -1.21
N GLY A 413 -0.24 -44.68 -1.00
CA GLY A 413 -0.85 -46.00 -0.97
C GLY A 413 -0.72 -46.76 0.36
N ARG A 414 -0.30 -46.11 1.44
CA ARG A 414 -0.16 -46.68 2.79
C ARG A 414 -1.45 -46.45 3.58
N TYR A 415 -2.53 -47.15 3.21
CA TYR A 415 -3.86 -46.91 3.76
C TYR A 415 -4.04 -47.38 5.20
N GLU A 416 -3.45 -48.53 5.57
CA GLU A 416 -3.53 -49.08 6.93
C GLU A 416 -3.02 -48.09 7.98
N GLU A 417 -1.80 -47.59 7.78
CA GLU A 417 -1.20 -46.56 8.65
C GLU A 417 -1.97 -45.23 8.66
N ALA A 418 -2.64 -44.91 7.54
CA ALA A 418 -3.45 -43.69 7.45
C ALA A 418 -4.77 -43.82 8.22
N ASP A 419 -5.31 -45.03 8.36
CA ASP A 419 -6.56 -45.31 9.04
C ASP A 419 -6.37 -45.51 10.55
N GLU A 420 -5.15 -45.86 10.99
CA GLU A 420 -4.74 -45.83 12.41
C GLU A 420 -4.72 -44.40 12.99
N LEU A 421 -4.57 -43.38 12.15
CA LEU A 421 -4.58 -41.97 12.57
C LEU A 421 -6.02 -41.49 12.80
N TYR A 422 -6.46 -41.48 14.06
CA TYR A 422 -7.71 -40.82 14.46
C TYR A 422 -7.60 -39.30 14.28
N VAL A 423 -8.43 -38.76 13.40
CA VAL A 423 -8.53 -37.34 13.05
C VAL A 423 -10.01 -36.97 13.10
N GLU A 424 -10.36 -35.93 13.87
CA GLU A 424 -11.72 -35.40 13.86
C GLU A 424 -12.03 -34.82 12.46
N GLU A 425 -13.14 -35.25 11.87
CA GLU A 425 -13.55 -34.82 10.54
C GLU A 425 -14.09 -33.40 10.60
N ASP A 426 -13.35 -32.45 10.01
CA ASP A 426 -13.84 -31.11 9.72
C ASP A 426 -13.83 -30.86 8.21
N SER A 427 -14.92 -30.32 7.71
CA SER A 427 -15.28 -30.21 6.29
C SER A 427 -14.54 -29.08 5.54
N LEU A 428 -13.21 -29.11 5.49
CA LEU A 428 -12.41 -28.05 4.82
C LEU A 428 -11.53 -28.54 3.66
N PHE A 429 -11.95 -29.61 2.98
CA PHE A 429 -11.52 -29.91 1.61
C PHE A 429 -12.72 -29.98 0.67
#